data_AF-A0A0M3K9G9-F1
#
_entry.id   AF-A0A0M3K9G9-F1
#
_cell.length_a   1.000
_cell.length_b   1.000
_cell.length_c   1.000
_cell.angle_alpha   90.00
_cell.angle_beta   90.00
_cell.angle_gamma   90.00
#
_symmetry.space_group_name_H-M   'P 1'
#
loop_
_entity.id
_entity.type
_entity.pdbx_description
1 polymer ?
#
loop_
_entity_poly.entity_id
_entity_poly.type
_entity_poly.pdbx_seq_one_letter_code
_entity_poly.pdbx_strand_id
1 'polypeptide(L)'
;MLVYGCLESPEIFYELDCSFVCVQKETKKDKRDKFVGKDYGRLLKKVEKRDQRIASIREKNPEKAEKIEENIKWKNAMSRIEGVKVKMELDERKMKLCLYSSTYQDNAQLLKRGMKRKEKIHEQRKHKWDKRLETVADKQSKRQEKRDTNLQARRDVVKKKKLDKARKKGRIIS
;
A
#
# COMPACT_ATOMS: atom_id res chain seq x y z
N MET A 1 -34.30 -4.55 67.74
CA MET A 1 -33.00 -5.23 67.53
C MET A 1 -32.46 -4.81 66.18
N LEU A 2 -31.17 -4.46 66.10
CA LEU A 2 -30.46 -4.22 64.84
C LEU A 2 -29.52 -5.40 64.60
N VAL A 3 -29.66 -6.14 63.49
CA VAL A 3 -28.61 -7.02 62.94
C VAL A 3 -28.75 -7.08 61.41
N TYR A 4 -27.67 -6.68 60.72
CA TYR A 4 -27.15 -6.95 59.36
C TYR A 4 -27.76 -8.13 58.57
N GLY A 5 -27.72 -8.21 57.23
CA GLY A 5 -27.13 -7.40 56.13
C GLY A 5 -27.73 -7.90 54.79
N CYS A 6 -27.29 -7.57 53.56
CA CYS A 6 -26.17 -6.79 53.01
C CYS A 6 -26.73 -5.88 51.87
N LEU A 7 -26.08 -4.86 51.29
CA LEU A 7 -24.75 -4.72 50.67
C LEU A 7 -24.59 -5.44 49.31
N GLU A 8 -25.24 -4.91 48.28
CA GLU A 8 -24.75 -4.93 46.90
C GLU A 8 -24.73 -3.49 46.37
N SER A 9 -23.53 -3.01 46.04
CA SER A 9 -23.30 -1.60 45.66
C SER A 9 -23.91 -1.30 44.30
N PRO A 10 -24.55 -0.14 44.08
CA PRO A 10 -24.86 0.30 42.73
C PRO A 10 -23.55 0.48 41.97
N GLU A 11 -23.43 -0.19 40.82
CA GLU A 11 -22.31 0.00 39.91
C GLU A 11 -22.30 1.47 39.46
N ILE A 12 -21.38 2.26 40.01
CA ILE A 12 -21.05 3.58 39.49
C ILE A 12 -20.33 3.31 38.16
N PHE A 13 -21.12 3.19 37.10
CA PHE A 13 -20.66 3.23 35.73
C PHE A 13 -20.02 4.60 35.53
N TYR A 14 -18.69 4.66 35.67
CA TYR A 14 -17.93 5.85 35.34
C TYR A 14 -18.20 6.16 33.86
N GLU A 15 -18.96 7.23 33.61
CA GLU A 15 -18.99 7.85 32.30
C GLU A 15 -17.55 8.22 31.96
N LEU A 16 -16.91 7.40 31.12
CA LEU A 16 -15.74 7.84 30.40
C LEU A 16 -16.22 8.98 29.50
N ASP A 17 -15.95 10.20 29.95
CA ASP A 17 -15.90 11.39 29.11
C ASP A 17 -14.95 11.11 27.95
N CYS A 18 -15.51 10.53 26.90
CA CYS A 18 -14.87 10.33 25.61
C CYS A 18 -14.74 11.73 25.02
N SER A 19 -13.72 12.46 25.49
CA SER A 19 -13.47 13.84 25.13
C SER A 19 -13.55 13.96 23.62
N PHE A 20 -14.63 14.59 23.17
CA PHE A 20 -14.92 14.77 21.76
C PHE A 20 -13.85 15.71 21.22
N VAL A 21 -12.76 15.13 20.73
CA VAL A 21 -11.69 15.87 20.08
C VAL A 21 -12.31 16.49 18.85
N CYS A 22 -12.71 17.76 18.99
CA CYS A 22 -13.13 18.63 17.91
C CYS A 22 -12.00 18.70 16.89
N VAL A 23 -11.98 17.77 15.93
CA VAL A 23 -11.04 17.75 14.82
C VAL A 23 -11.26 19.05 14.05
N GLN A 24 -10.41 20.04 14.31
CA GLN A 24 -10.54 21.36 13.71
C GLN A 24 -10.56 21.20 12.20
N LYS A 25 -11.69 21.55 11.58
CA LYS A 25 -11.92 21.33 10.16
C LYS A 25 -10.97 22.20 9.35
N GLU A 26 -9.91 21.58 8.82
CA GLU A 26 -8.90 22.26 8.01
C GLU A 26 -9.55 23.14 6.93
N THR A 27 -9.09 24.38 6.78
CA THR A 27 -9.68 25.29 5.81
C THR A 27 -9.38 24.84 4.38
N LYS A 28 -10.13 25.38 3.40
CA LYS A 28 -9.86 25.16 1.97
C LYS A 28 -8.44 25.58 1.55
N LYS A 29 -7.81 26.52 2.28
CA LYS A 29 -6.43 26.98 2.05
C LYS A 29 -5.43 25.93 2.58
N ASP A 30 -5.63 25.44 3.81
CA ASP A 30 -4.72 24.47 4.43
C ASP A 30 -4.71 23.14 3.66
N LYS A 31 -5.90 22.62 3.30
CA LYS A 31 -6.06 21.41 2.49
C LYS A 31 -5.34 21.47 1.14
N ARG A 32 -5.22 22.68 0.57
CA ARG A 32 -4.52 22.94 -0.69
C ARG A 32 -3.02 22.93 -0.48
N ASP A 33 -2.54 23.64 0.53
CA ASP A 33 -1.12 23.87 0.78
C ASP A 33 -0.41 22.72 1.55
N LYS A 34 -1.16 21.80 2.17
CA LYS A 34 -0.65 20.57 2.80
C LYS A 34 -0.16 19.54 1.76
N PHE A 35 1.16 19.29 1.72
CA PHE A 35 1.82 18.25 0.92
C PHE A 35 2.14 17.00 1.76
N VAL A 36 1.11 16.32 2.24
CA VAL A 36 1.22 15.12 3.09
C VAL A 36 0.59 13.90 2.38
N GLY A 37 1.09 12.70 2.66
CA GLY A 37 0.54 11.43 2.18
C GLY A 37 1.43 10.69 1.17
N LYS A 38 0.93 9.55 0.67
CA LYS A 38 1.66 8.63 -0.23
C LYS A 38 1.15 8.67 -1.68
N ASP A 39 0.30 9.62 -2.03
CA ASP A 39 -0.36 9.69 -3.35
C ASP A 39 0.37 10.63 -4.30
N TYR A 40 1.52 10.15 -4.78
CA TYR A 40 2.45 10.93 -5.61
C TYR A 40 1.79 11.59 -6.83
N GLY A 41 0.85 10.92 -7.52
CA GLY A 41 0.11 11.51 -8.64
C GLY A 41 -0.83 12.67 -8.24
N ARG A 42 -1.44 12.63 -7.06
CA ARG A 42 -2.23 13.75 -6.50
C ARG A 42 -1.32 14.89 -6.06
N LEU A 43 -0.16 14.57 -5.49
CA LEU A 43 0.85 15.54 -5.06
C LEU A 43 1.47 16.28 -6.26
N LEU A 44 1.79 15.58 -7.37
CA LEU A 44 2.27 16.22 -8.61
C LEU A 44 1.26 17.25 -9.15
N LYS A 45 -0.01 16.88 -9.29
CA LYS A 45 -1.09 17.80 -9.69
C LYS A 45 -1.28 18.98 -8.72
N LYS A 46 -0.87 18.87 -7.45
CA LYS A 46 -0.84 19.99 -6.51
C LYS A 46 0.35 20.92 -6.73
N VAL A 47 1.54 20.39 -7.08
CA VAL A 47 2.73 21.19 -7.42
C VAL A 47 2.43 22.01 -8.68
N GLU A 48 1.99 21.38 -9.76
CA GLU A 48 1.64 22.05 -11.03
C GLU A 48 0.64 23.22 -10.82
N LYS A 49 -0.44 22.98 -10.06
CA LYS A 49 -1.44 24.00 -9.71
C LYS A 49 -0.97 25.07 -8.71
N ARG A 50 0.15 24.85 -8.02
CA ARG A 50 0.81 25.85 -7.18
C ARG A 50 1.68 26.75 -8.04
N ASP A 51 2.49 26.15 -8.91
CA ASP A 51 3.41 26.85 -9.80
C ASP A 51 2.65 27.76 -10.78
N GLN A 52 1.57 27.26 -11.39
CA GLN A 52 0.64 28.06 -12.20
C GLN A 52 0.07 29.27 -11.45
N ARG A 53 -0.24 29.12 -10.14
CA ARG A 53 -0.73 30.24 -9.33
C ARG A 53 0.37 31.24 -9.04
N ILE A 54 1.59 30.78 -8.72
CA ILE A 54 2.72 31.67 -8.45
C ILE A 54 3.09 32.44 -9.72
N ALA A 55 3.14 31.79 -10.89
CA ALA A 55 3.36 32.43 -12.18
C ALA A 55 2.33 33.54 -12.47
N SER A 56 1.04 33.23 -12.41
CA SER A 56 -0.06 34.21 -12.62
C SER A 56 -0.15 35.32 -11.57
N ILE A 57 0.51 35.18 -10.41
CA ILE A 57 0.70 36.27 -9.44
C ILE A 57 1.94 37.08 -9.82
N ARG A 58 3.04 36.43 -10.18
CA ARG A 58 4.32 37.05 -10.57
C ARG A 58 4.18 37.96 -11.80
N GLU A 59 3.39 37.53 -12.79
CA GLU A 59 3.01 38.33 -13.97
C GLU A 59 2.28 39.63 -13.59
N LYS A 60 1.48 39.61 -12.51
CA LYS A 60 0.66 40.75 -12.08
C LYS A 60 1.38 41.65 -11.08
N ASN A 61 2.15 41.07 -10.17
CA ASN A 61 2.80 41.72 -9.03
C ASN A 61 4.00 40.85 -8.55
N PRO A 62 5.25 41.19 -8.89
CA PRO A 62 6.41 40.37 -8.51
C PRO A 62 6.60 40.29 -6.98
N GLU A 63 6.54 41.41 -6.26
CA GLU A 63 6.70 41.42 -4.78
C GLU A 63 5.69 40.52 -4.05
N LYS A 64 4.46 40.42 -4.57
CA LYS A 64 3.41 39.59 -3.95
C LYS A 64 3.71 38.11 -4.17
N ALA A 65 4.38 37.73 -5.25
CA ALA A 65 4.85 36.37 -5.46
C ALA A 65 5.98 36.01 -4.48
N GLU A 66 6.96 36.90 -4.30
CA GLU A 66 8.09 36.71 -3.38
C GLU A 66 7.63 36.55 -1.92
N LYS A 67 6.79 37.47 -1.43
CA LYS A 67 6.18 37.40 -0.09
C LYS A 67 5.37 36.10 0.11
N ILE A 68 4.76 35.56 -0.94
CA ILE A 68 4.08 34.25 -0.90
C ILE A 68 5.11 33.11 -0.82
N GLU A 69 6.17 33.12 -1.63
CA GLU A 69 7.23 32.11 -1.58
C GLU A 69 7.93 32.06 -0.22
N GLU A 70 8.22 33.21 0.40
CA GLU A 70 8.78 33.32 1.74
C GLU A 70 7.85 32.75 2.81
N ASN A 71 6.58 33.12 2.81
CA ASN A 71 5.58 32.58 3.73
C ASN A 71 5.47 31.05 3.59
N ILE A 72 5.63 30.51 2.37
CA ILE A 72 5.68 29.06 2.13
C ILE A 72 6.95 28.43 2.72
N LYS A 73 8.13 29.05 2.53
CA LYS A 73 9.40 28.59 3.13
C LYS A 73 9.28 28.54 4.65
N TRP A 74 8.77 29.60 5.28
CA TRP A 74 8.56 29.68 6.73
C TRP A 74 7.55 28.66 7.26
N LYS A 75 6.39 28.50 6.61
CA LYS A 75 5.41 27.48 7.01
C LYS A 75 5.94 26.06 6.90
N ASN A 76 6.74 25.77 5.86
CA ASN A 76 7.41 24.48 5.74
C ASN A 76 8.46 24.26 6.85
N ALA A 77 9.17 25.31 7.28
CA ALA A 77 10.09 25.23 8.41
C ALA A 77 9.35 24.96 9.74
N MET A 78 8.25 25.67 10.01
CA MET A 78 7.41 25.43 11.18
C MET A 78 6.86 24.00 11.21
N SER A 79 6.29 23.51 10.09
CA SER A 79 5.78 22.13 10.04
C SER A 79 6.86 21.04 10.14
N ARG A 80 8.13 21.35 9.87
CA ARG A 80 9.25 20.45 10.18
C ARG A 80 9.52 20.38 11.69
N ILE A 81 9.46 21.51 12.39
CA ILE A 81 9.60 21.59 13.86
C ILE A 81 8.44 20.85 14.54
N GLU A 82 7.22 20.98 14.02
CA GLU A 82 6.03 20.22 14.45
C GLU A 82 6.12 18.69 14.18
N GLY A 83 7.20 18.20 13.56
CA GLY A 83 7.39 16.79 13.20
C GLY A 83 6.49 16.31 12.05
N VAL A 84 5.73 17.20 11.40
CA VAL A 84 4.90 16.86 10.25
C VAL A 84 5.80 16.59 9.05
N LYS A 85 5.86 15.31 8.66
CA LYS A 85 6.59 14.86 7.45
C LYS A 85 5.91 15.33 6.17
N VAL A 86 6.05 16.62 5.88
CA VAL A 86 5.77 17.21 4.57
C VAL A 86 6.64 16.49 3.55
N LYS A 87 6.07 16.05 2.42
CA LYS A 87 6.80 15.31 1.37
C LYS A 87 7.69 16.23 0.49
N MET A 88 8.36 17.18 1.14
CA MET A 88 9.54 17.93 0.70
C MET A 88 10.81 17.39 1.40
N GLU A 89 10.83 16.08 1.67
CA GLU A 89 11.96 15.39 2.32
C GLU A 89 13.15 15.30 1.34
N LEU A 90 13.98 16.35 1.39
CA LEU A 90 15.43 16.15 1.46
C LEU A 90 15.69 15.09 2.54
N ASP A 91 16.19 13.91 2.14
CA ASP A 91 16.73 12.93 3.09
C ASP A 91 17.86 13.61 3.88
N GLU A 92 17.80 13.58 5.21
CA GLU A 92 18.85 14.15 6.08
C GLU A 92 20.23 13.51 5.80
N ARG A 93 20.25 12.28 5.30
CA ARG A 93 21.46 11.60 4.78
C ARG A 93 22.15 12.31 3.60
N LYS A 94 21.51 13.29 2.97
CA LYS A 94 22.09 14.14 1.91
C LYS A 94 22.52 15.52 2.38
N MET A 95 22.13 15.93 3.60
CA MET A 95 22.41 17.29 4.11
C MET A 95 23.92 17.55 4.28
N LYS A 96 24.76 16.51 4.32
CA LYS A 96 26.22 16.61 4.42
C LYS A 96 26.95 16.83 3.08
N LEU A 97 26.27 16.84 1.92
CA LEU A 97 26.94 16.90 0.60
C LEU A 97 26.44 17.96 -0.39
N CYS A 98 25.39 18.74 -0.06
CA CYS A 98 24.80 19.70 -1.00
C CYS A 98 24.60 21.10 -0.39
N LEU A 99 25.70 21.71 0.07
CA LEU A 99 25.75 23.16 0.37
C LEU A 99 26.05 24.00 -0.88
N TYR A 100 25.35 23.76 -2.01
CA TYR A 100 25.20 24.77 -3.09
C TYR A 100 24.09 24.37 -4.08
N SER A 101 23.28 25.35 -4.50
CA SER A 101 22.36 25.33 -5.66
C SER A 101 21.11 24.39 -5.65
N SER A 102 19.99 24.91 -6.19
CA SER A 102 18.77 24.19 -6.64
C SER A 102 17.84 23.50 -5.60
N THR A 103 17.30 24.25 -4.64
CA THR A 103 16.37 23.69 -3.61
C THR A 103 14.89 23.55 -4.03
N TYR A 104 14.50 23.87 -5.27
CA TYR A 104 13.09 23.79 -5.72
C TYR A 104 12.77 22.63 -6.68
N GLN A 105 13.65 22.33 -7.65
CA GLN A 105 13.40 21.31 -8.68
C GLN A 105 13.37 19.87 -8.12
N ASP A 106 14.01 19.63 -6.98
CA ASP A 106 14.07 18.31 -6.34
C ASP A 106 12.69 17.75 -5.94
N ASN A 107 11.73 18.62 -5.60
CA ASN A 107 10.41 18.19 -5.13
C ASN A 107 9.64 17.39 -6.20
N ALA A 108 9.60 17.89 -7.43
CA ALA A 108 8.94 17.19 -8.54
C ALA A 108 9.67 15.88 -8.89
N GLN A 109 11.01 15.87 -8.84
CA GLN A 109 11.81 14.68 -9.10
C GLN A 109 11.62 13.59 -8.05
N LEU A 110 11.52 13.94 -6.76
CA LEU A 110 11.24 13.00 -5.68
C LEU A 110 9.85 12.36 -5.81
N LEU A 111 8.83 13.13 -6.19
CA LEU A 111 7.47 12.61 -6.46
C LEU A 111 7.45 11.68 -7.67
N LYS A 112 8.13 12.03 -8.78
CA LYS A 112 8.30 11.16 -9.96
C LYS A 112 9.05 9.85 -9.61
N ARG A 113 10.11 9.91 -8.80
CA ARG A 113 10.79 8.73 -8.23
C ARG A 113 9.91 7.93 -7.26
N GLY A 114 8.93 8.57 -6.63
CA GLY A 114 7.89 7.91 -5.83
C GLY A 114 6.94 7.06 -6.67
N MET A 115 6.46 7.60 -7.80
CA MET A 115 5.63 6.88 -8.78
C MET A 115 6.35 5.65 -9.34
N LYS A 116 7.57 5.82 -9.90
CA LYS A 116 8.37 4.71 -10.45
C LYS A 116 8.61 3.58 -9.44
N ARG A 117 8.77 3.90 -8.15
CA ARG A 117 8.88 2.90 -7.09
C ARG A 117 7.56 2.17 -6.81
N LYS A 118 6.41 2.86 -6.83
CA LYS A 118 5.08 2.21 -6.73
C LYS A 118 4.84 1.26 -7.91
N GLU A 119 5.13 1.70 -9.12
CA GLU A 119 5.00 0.92 -10.36
C GLU A 119 5.85 -0.37 -10.28
N LYS A 120 7.16 -0.25 -10.03
CA LYS A 120 8.05 -1.41 -9.84
C LYS A 120 7.60 -2.36 -8.74
N ILE A 121 7.09 -1.85 -7.62
CA ILE A 121 6.55 -2.68 -6.53
C ILE A 121 5.26 -3.40 -6.96
N HIS A 122 4.42 -2.76 -7.78
CA HIS A 122 3.20 -3.36 -8.31
C HIS A 122 3.53 -4.48 -9.32
N GLU A 123 4.45 -4.24 -10.25
CA GLU A 123 4.97 -5.25 -11.20
C GLU A 123 5.57 -6.46 -10.47
N GLN A 124 6.42 -6.23 -9.46
CA GLN A 124 6.99 -7.30 -8.65
C GLN A 124 5.93 -8.10 -7.88
N ARG A 125 4.85 -7.45 -7.43
CA ARG A 125 3.72 -8.14 -6.78
C ARG A 125 2.95 -8.97 -7.80
N LYS A 126 2.66 -8.42 -8.99
CA LYS A 126 1.99 -9.14 -10.09
C LYS A 126 2.79 -10.40 -10.46
N HIS A 127 4.07 -10.25 -10.81
CA HIS A 127 4.94 -11.39 -11.15
C HIS A 127 5.01 -12.46 -10.04
N LYS A 128 5.06 -12.05 -8.77
CA LYS A 128 5.02 -12.99 -7.62
C LYS A 128 3.66 -13.70 -7.49
N TRP A 129 2.56 -13.09 -7.90
CA TRP A 129 1.24 -13.71 -7.95
C TRP A 129 1.12 -14.66 -9.15
N ASP A 130 1.54 -14.23 -10.34
CA ASP A 130 1.54 -15.05 -11.56
C ASP A 130 2.31 -16.37 -11.34
N LYS A 131 3.52 -16.28 -10.76
CA LYS A 131 4.34 -17.45 -10.39
C LYS A 131 3.69 -18.36 -9.35
N ARG A 132 2.85 -17.81 -8.45
CA ARG A 132 2.08 -18.63 -7.48
C ARG A 132 0.94 -19.38 -8.18
N LEU A 133 0.26 -18.74 -9.12
CA LEU A 133 -0.80 -19.37 -9.92
C LEU A 133 -0.23 -20.52 -10.77
N GLU A 134 0.87 -20.26 -11.48
CA GLU A 134 1.65 -21.28 -12.22
C GLU A 134 2.02 -22.47 -11.31
N THR A 135 2.64 -22.20 -10.15
CA THR A 135 3.02 -23.24 -9.17
C THR A 135 1.82 -24.05 -8.66
N VAL A 136 0.62 -23.47 -8.58
CA VAL A 136 -0.62 -24.17 -8.18
C VAL A 136 -1.14 -25.04 -9.32
N ALA A 137 -1.19 -24.52 -10.55
CA ALA A 137 -1.58 -25.28 -11.74
C ALA A 137 -0.67 -26.51 -11.93
N ASP A 138 0.64 -26.32 -11.82
CA ASP A 138 1.66 -27.38 -11.85
C ASP A 138 1.43 -28.49 -10.81
N LYS A 139 0.99 -28.11 -9.60
CA LYS A 139 0.68 -29.07 -8.55
C LYS A 139 -0.64 -29.79 -8.80
N GLN A 140 -1.58 -29.16 -9.50
CA GLN A 140 -2.85 -29.78 -9.91
C GLN A 140 -2.63 -30.78 -11.05
N SER A 141 -1.90 -30.42 -12.11
CA SER A 141 -1.57 -31.33 -13.23
C SER A 141 -0.81 -32.56 -12.74
N LYS A 142 0.29 -32.37 -11.98
CA LYS A 142 1.08 -33.48 -11.40
C LYS A 142 0.28 -34.39 -10.46
N ARG A 143 -0.79 -33.89 -9.83
CA ARG A 143 -1.73 -34.71 -9.04
C ARG A 143 -2.70 -35.48 -9.93
N GLN A 144 -3.17 -34.86 -11.01
CA GLN A 144 -4.08 -35.47 -11.98
C GLN A 144 -3.38 -36.57 -12.78
N GLU A 145 -2.19 -36.33 -13.32
CA GLU A 145 -1.34 -37.33 -13.98
C GLU A 145 -1.09 -38.56 -13.10
N LYS A 146 -0.77 -38.35 -11.81
CA LYS A 146 -0.63 -39.42 -10.81
C LYS A 146 -1.94 -40.17 -10.56
N ARG A 147 -3.10 -39.51 -10.65
CA ARG A 147 -4.40 -40.16 -10.53
C ARG A 147 -4.67 -41.02 -11.76
N ASP A 148 -4.44 -40.49 -12.95
CA ASP A 148 -4.77 -41.15 -14.22
C ASP A 148 -3.86 -42.36 -14.50
N THR A 149 -2.56 -42.24 -14.23
CA THR A 149 -1.62 -43.38 -14.27
C THR A 149 -2.00 -44.49 -13.29
N ASN A 150 -2.39 -44.16 -12.06
CA ASN A 150 -2.88 -45.14 -11.07
C ASN A 150 -4.21 -45.79 -11.49
N LEU A 151 -5.15 -45.03 -12.07
CA LEU A 151 -6.40 -45.56 -12.61
C LEU A 151 -6.15 -46.49 -13.80
N GLN A 152 -5.23 -46.13 -14.69
CA GLN A 152 -4.84 -46.95 -15.83
C GLN A 152 -4.18 -48.26 -15.38
N ALA A 153 -3.21 -48.20 -14.45
CA ALA A 153 -2.60 -49.40 -13.87
C ALA A 153 -3.64 -50.35 -13.22
N ARG A 154 -4.62 -49.80 -12.48
CA ARG A 154 -5.74 -50.59 -11.94
C ARG A 154 -6.58 -51.25 -13.03
N ARG A 155 -6.93 -50.51 -14.09
CA ARG A 155 -7.68 -51.04 -15.25
C ARG A 155 -6.89 -52.17 -15.93
N ASP A 156 -5.60 -52.00 -16.13
CA ASP A 156 -4.77 -52.98 -16.83
C ASP A 156 -4.48 -54.23 -15.98
N VAL A 157 -4.39 -54.11 -14.65
CA VAL A 157 -4.41 -55.28 -13.74
C VAL A 157 -5.72 -56.05 -13.86
N VAL A 158 -6.87 -55.38 -13.96
CA VAL A 158 -8.17 -56.04 -14.17
C VAL A 158 -8.23 -56.72 -15.55
N LYS A 159 -7.73 -56.07 -16.62
CA LYS A 159 -7.63 -56.70 -17.95
C LYS A 159 -6.74 -57.95 -17.94
N LYS A 160 -5.52 -57.86 -17.37
CA LYS A 160 -4.60 -59.01 -17.22
C LYS A 160 -5.27 -60.16 -16.47
N LYS A 161 -5.87 -59.90 -15.29
CA LYS A 161 -6.63 -60.91 -14.53
C LYS A 161 -7.80 -61.55 -15.31
N LYS A 162 -8.45 -60.82 -16.24
CA LYS A 162 -9.48 -61.38 -17.13
C LYS A 162 -8.86 -62.28 -18.21
N LEU A 163 -7.77 -61.84 -18.85
CA LEU A 163 -7.03 -62.62 -19.85
C LEU A 163 -6.47 -63.93 -19.26
N ASP A 164 -5.85 -63.87 -18.08
CA ASP A 164 -5.29 -65.05 -17.40
C ASP A 164 -6.38 -66.06 -17.03
N LYS A 165 -7.56 -65.59 -16.59
CA LYS A 165 -8.73 -66.44 -16.35
C LYS A 165 -9.27 -67.08 -17.62
N ALA A 166 -9.16 -66.43 -18.77
CA ALA A 166 -9.60 -66.97 -20.06
C ALA A 166 -8.62 -68.01 -20.61
N ARG A 167 -7.31 -67.74 -20.54
CA ARG A 167 -6.22 -68.69 -20.84
C ARG A 167 -6.33 -69.97 -20.00
N LYS A 168 -6.46 -69.84 -18.67
CA LYS A 168 -6.66 -71.00 -17.75
C LYS A 168 -7.92 -71.83 -18.03
N LYS A 169 -8.88 -71.31 -18.78
CA LYS A 169 -10.11 -72.00 -19.20
C LYS A 169 -10.07 -72.49 -20.66
N GLY A 170 -8.92 -72.42 -21.33
CA GLY A 170 -8.78 -72.79 -22.75
C GLY A 170 -9.56 -71.89 -23.72
N ARG A 171 -10.09 -70.74 -23.27
CA ARG A 171 -10.92 -69.83 -24.09
C ARG A 171 -10.11 -68.87 -24.97
N ILE A 172 -8.80 -68.82 -24.74
CA ILE A 172 -7.83 -68.08 -25.55
C ILE A 172 -6.67 -69.04 -25.73
N ILE A 173 -6.49 -69.51 -26.97
CA ILE A 173 -5.26 -70.17 -27.42
C ILE A 173 -4.22 -69.06 -27.59
N SER A 174 -3.02 -69.27 -27.05
CA SER A 174 -1.87 -68.37 -27.19
C SER A 174 -1.15 -68.61 -28.51
#